data_AF-A0A918DAD7-F1
#
_entry.id   AF-A0A918DAD7-F1
#
_cell.length_a   1.000
_cell.length_b   1.000
_cell.length_c   1.000
_cell.angle_alpha   90.00
_cell.angle_beta   90.00
_cell.angle_gamma   90.00
#
_symmetry.space_group_name_H-M   'P 1'
#
loop_
_entity.id
_entity.type
_entity.pdbx_description
1 polymer ?
#
loop_
_entity_poly.entity_id
_entity_poly.type
_entity_poly.pdbx_seq_one_letter_code
_entity_poly.pdbx_strand_id
1 'polypeptide(L)'
;MTSAQKGPVSFIQSVDVGKPGEHINGLERVQVYLNRYGYLEESGYEPDTLDGATSSALQRYQQFFELPDTGAFDETTKERMTQSRCAMPDLWQGVAFARTCAWDRWSLTYTMDVGTEDTFGEFQAVRNAFGTWAAATPLTFTEVGADQTPDIRIGWRPANDPDHSMVGGILAHADFPPNCSIVTTTLPKPVHFDDTEHAWSVGAVAGAFDVETVALHELGHILGLGHSSVAGAVMQPTIAPGTTKRSLTNDDIDGVTGNYPTQSGWRWCNKCQGLYFGPQVSASSCPAGSTHTPPAQSGSGNYLLAHNLPVTTGWQSEWRWCNKCQGLFFGPQVSASSCPAGSTHTPPAQSGSGNYSLMHNAGTAPGQQSNWRWCNKCMGLYFEDNVASPPCPAGGGHARPSQSGSGNYALVHRAS
;
A
#
# COMPACT_ATOMS: atom_id res chain seq x y z
N MET A 1 -13.04 -40.27 15.36
CA MET A 1 -13.63 -40.06 14.02
C MET A 1 -12.82 -38.96 13.38
N THR A 2 -12.11 -39.27 12.30
CA THR A 2 -11.00 -38.48 11.77
C THR A 2 -11.47 -37.24 11.01
N SER A 3 -10.84 -36.11 11.32
CA SER A 3 -10.87 -34.85 10.57
C SER A 3 -10.33 -35.08 9.16
N ALA A 4 -11.24 -35.25 8.19
CA ALA A 4 -10.89 -35.31 6.78
C ALA A 4 -11.81 -34.36 6.00
N GLN A 5 -11.18 -33.32 5.46
CA GLN A 5 -11.60 -32.52 4.29
C GLN A 5 -13.04 -32.01 4.28
N LYS A 6 -13.25 -30.84 4.89
CA LYS A 6 -14.34 -29.96 4.50
C LYS A 6 -13.80 -28.55 4.33
N GLY A 7 -13.09 -28.35 3.23
CA GLY A 7 -12.98 -27.04 2.60
C GLY A 7 -13.44 -27.13 1.15
N PRO A 8 -13.98 -26.06 0.55
CA PRO A 8 -14.55 -25.98 -0.80
C PRO A 8 -13.55 -26.20 -1.93
N VAL A 9 -12.25 -26.20 -1.67
CA VAL A 9 -11.27 -26.79 -2.60
C VAL A 9 -11.61 -28.26 -2.91
N SER A 10 -12.19 -28.97 -1.94
CA SER A 10 -12.65 -30.35 -2.13
C SER A 10 -13.73 -30.47 -3.21
N PHE A 11 -14.54 -29.42 -3.45
CA PHE A 11 -15.59 -29.52 -4.44
C PHE A 11 -15.05 -29.41 -5.85
N ILE A 12 -14.12 -28.47 -6.14
CA ILE A 12 -13.53 -28.32 -7.48
C ILE A 12 -12.72 -29.57 -7.81
N GLN A 13 -12.01 -30.12 -6.82
CA GLN A 13 -11.26 -31.38 -6.98
C GLN A 13 -12.14 -32.54 -7.48
N SER A 14 -13.42 -32.56 -7.12
CA SER A 14 -14.37 -33.62 -7.49
C SER A 14 -15.05 -33.45 -8.85
N VAL A 15 -14.92 -32.27 -9.50
CA VAL A 15 -15.53 -32.01 -10.81
C VAL A 15 -14.64 -32.57 -11.92
N ASP A 16 -15.21 -33.33 -12.85
CA ASP A 16 -14.48 -33.85 -14.00
C ASP A 16 -14.03 -32.71 -14.93
N VAL A 17 -12.87 -32.88 -15.57
CA VAL A 17 -12.38 -31.94 -16.59
C VAL A 17 -13.19 -32.09 -17.88
N GLY A 18 -13.27 -31.03 -18.68
CA GLY A 18 -13.99 -31.10 -19.95
C GLY A 18 -13.81 -29.89 -20.86
N LYS A 19 -14.38 -29.99 -22.05
CA LYS A 19 -14.18 -29.06 -23.18
C LYS A 19 -15.41 -28.20 -23.45
N PRO A 20 -15.25 -27.08 -24.18
CA PRO A 20 -16.39 -26.26 -24.60
C PRO A 20 -17.50 -27.06 -25.30
N GLY A 21 -18.74 -26.85 -24.85
CA GLY A 21 -19.95 -27.51 -25.30
C GLY A 21 -20.33 -28.78 -24.54
N GLU A 22 -19.52 -29.25 -23.59
CA GLU A 22 -19.81 -30.45 -22.80
C GLU A 22 -20.66 -30.13 -21.57
N HIS A 23 -21.59 -31.04 -21.24
CA HIS A 23 -22.26 -31.06 -19.94
C HIS A 23 -21.41 -31.85 -18.95
N ILE A 24 -21.05 -31.24 -17.83
CA ILE A 24 -20.15 -31.77 -16.82
C ILE A 24 -20.85 -31.66 -15.46
N ASN A 25 -21.17 -32.81 -14.86
CA ASN A 25 -21.88 -32.84 -13.57
C ASN A 25 -21.09 -32.08 -12.49
N GLY A 26 -21.71 -31.09 -11.86
CA GLY A 26 -21.11 -30.29 -10.79
C GLY A 26 -20.24 -29.12 -11.27
N LEU A 27 -20.14 -28.88 -12.58
CA LEU A 27 -19.45 -27.71 -13.14
C LEU A 27 -20.08 -26.39 -12.71
N GLU A 28 -21.35 -26.37 -12.29
CA GLU A 28 -21.96 -25.18 -11.69
C GLU A 28 -21.14 -24.63 -10.53
N ARG A 29 -20.43 -25.49 -9.77
CA ARG A 29 -19.55 -25.02 -8.71
C ARG A 29 -18.31 -24.28 -9.22
N VAL A 30 -17.79 -24.67 -10.39
CA VAL A 30 -16.72 -23.95 -11.09
C VAL A 30 -17.25 -22.63 -11.65
N GLN A 31 -18.49 -22.62 -12.17
CA GLN A 31 -19.15 -21.39 -12.63
C GLN A 31 -19.36 -20.40 -11.47
N VAL A 32 -19.81 -20.88 -10.32
CA VAL A 32 -19.92 -20.07 -9.09
C VAL A 32 -18.56 -19.55 -8.64
N TYR A 33 -17.49 -20.35 -8.73
CA TYR A 33 -16.13 -19.88 -8.45
C TYR A 33 -15.70 -18.76 -9.42
N LEU A 34 -15.91 -18.95 -10.72
CA LEU A 34 -15.59 -17.95 -11.74
C LEU A 34 -16.38 -16.66 -11.52
N ASN A 35 -17.65 -16.76 -11.15
CA ASN A 35 -18.49 -15.62 -10.83
C ASN A 35 -17.98 -14.87 -9.59
N ARG A 36 -17.70 -15.60 -8.51
CA ARG A 36 -17.18 -15.05 -7.25
C ARG A 36 -15.94 -14.18 -7.44
N TYR A 37 -15.04 -14.57 -8.35
CA TYR A 37 -13.79 -13.85 -8.61
C TYR A 37 -13.87 -12.88 -9.82
N GLY A 38 -15.07 -12.67 -10.38
CA GLY A 38 -15.34 -11.65 -11.39
C GLY A 38 -15.09 -12.06 -12.85
N TYR A 39 -14.89 -13.35 -13.12
CA TYR A 39 -14.65 -13.87 -14.47
C TYR A 39 -15.94 -14.15 -15.25
N LEU A 40 -17.01 -14.53 -14.54
CA LEU A 40 -18.31 -14.91 -15.09
C LEU A 40 -19.41 -14.01 -14.53
N GLU A 41 -20.34 -13.57 -15.38
CA GLU A 41 -21.51 -12.79 -14.96
C GLU A 41 -22.48 -13.65 -14.13
N GLU A 42 -23.29 -13.02 -13.28
CA GLU A 42 -24.26 -13.73 -12.42
C GLU A 42 -25.37 -14.46 -13.20
N SER A 43 -25.58 -14.09 -14.47
CA SER A 43 -26.61 -14.67 -15.32
C SER A 43 -26.14 -14.78 -16.77
N GLY A 44 -26.85 -15.59 -17.56
CA GLY A 44 -26.54 -15.79 -18.98
C GLY A 44 -25.54 -16.91 -19.26
N TYR A 45 -25.31 -17.80 -18.29
CA TYR A 45 -24.65 -19.08 -18.48
C TYR A 45 -25.60 -20.25 -18.20
N GLU A 46 -25.34 -21.41 -18.81
CA GLU A 46 -26.08 -22.65 -18.58
C GLU A 46 -25.43 -23.46 -17.45
N PRO A 47 -26.15 -23.74 -16.34
CA PRO A 47 -25.62 -24.54 -15.23
C PRO A 47 -25.12 -25.91 -15.69
N ASP A 48 -24.02 -26.36 -15.10
CA ASP A 48 -23.36 -27.65 -15.39
C ASP A 48 -22.92 -27.84 -16.86
N THR A 49 -22.95 -26.79 -17.68
CA THR A 49 -22.55 -26.85 -19.09
C THR A 49 -21.39 -25.89 -19.35
N LEU A 50 -20.33 -26.37 -19.99
CA LEU A 50 -19.19 -25.53 -20.41
C LEU A 50 -19.56 -24.76 -21.69
N ASP A 51 -20.53 -23.87 -21.56
CA ASP A 51 -21.04 -23.04 -22.65
C ASP A 51 -20.05 -21.93 -23.06
N GLY A 52 -20.45 -21.09 -24.03
CA GLY A 52 -19.59 -20.01 -24.54
C GLY A 52 -19.22 -18.97 -23.47
N ALA A 53 -20.12 -18.69 -22.53
CA ALA A 53 -19.88 -17.76 -21.43
C ALA A 53 -18.86 -18.32 -20.44
N THR A 54 -19.04 -19.58 -20.03
CA THR A 54 -18.14 -20.31 -19.14
C THR A 54 -16.76 -20.49 -19.75
N SER A 55 -16.69 -20.85 -21.04
CA SER A 55 -15.44 -20.98 -21.77
C SER A 55 -14.69 -19.64 -21.80
N SER A 56 -15.36 -18.55 -22.14
CA SER A 56 -14.75 -17.20 -22.13
C SER A 56 -14.26 -16.79 -20.74
N ALA A 57 -14.99 -17.15 -19.68
CA ALA A 57 -14.57 -16.89 -18.30
C ALA A 57 -13.33 -17.70 -17.92
N LEU A 58 -13.25 -18.97 -18.32
CA LEU A 58 -12.07 -19.82 -18.14
C LEU A 58 -10.86 -19.27 -18.88
N GLN A 59 -11.03 -18.74 -20.09
CA GLN A 59 -9.94 -18.10 -20.84
C GLN A 59 -9.38 -16.89 -20.07
N ARG A 60 -10.25 -16.02 -19.53
CA ARG A 60 -9.81 -14.88 -18.72
C ARG A 60 -9.08 -15.33 -17.45
N TYR A 61 -9.58 -16.37 -16.79
CA TYR A 61 -8.92 -16.98 -15.63
C TYR A 61 -7.52 -17.52 -15.99
N GLN A 62 -7.43 -18.28 -17.08
CA GLN A 62 -6.18 -18.84 -17.57
C GLN A 62 -5.18 -17.74 -17.93
N GLN A 63 -5.62 -16.70 -18.62
CA GLN A 63 -4.79 -15.54 -18.95
C GLN A 63 -4.30 -14.81 -17.70
N PHE A 64 -5.16 -14.60 -16.70
CA PHE A 64 -4.78 -13.94 -15.43
C PHE A 64 -3.71 -14.74 -14.68
N PHE A 65 -3.77 -16.07 -14.75
CA PHE A 65 -2.82 -16.96 -14.09
C PHE A 65 -1.68 -17.44 -14.98
N GLU A 66 -1.52 -16.87 -16.18
CA GLU A 66 -0.51 -17.24 -17.18
C GLU A 66 -0.53 -18.75 -17.54
N LEU A 67 -1.71 -19.35 -17.53
CA LEU A 67 -1.96 -20.73 -17.97
C LEU A 67 -2.21 -20.78 -19.48
N PRO A 68 -2.13 -21.97 -20.12
CA PRO A 68 -2.59 -22.14 -21.48
C PRO A 68 -4.04 -21.67 -21.66
N ASP A 69 -4.26 -20.74 -22.60
CA ASP A 69 -5.57 -20.18 -22.93
C ASP A 69 -6.36 -21.17 -23.80
N THR A 70 -7.00 -22.14 -23.14
CA THR A 70 -7.75 -23.23 -23.79
C THR A 70 -9.25 -22.99 -23.79
N GLY A 71 -9.75 -22.20 -22.84
CA GLY A 71 -11.18 -22.05 -22.56
C GLY A 71 -11.86 -23.34 -22.09
N ALA A 72 -11.07 -24.37 -21.78
CA ALA A 72 -11.53 -25.64 -21.24
C ALA A 72 -11.31 -25.68 -19.71
N PHE A 73 -12.10 -26.48 -19.00
CA PHE A 73 -11.82 -26.80 -17.61
C PHE A 73 -10.86 -27.99 -17.60
N ASP A 74 -9.57 -27.73 -17.76
CA ASP A 74 -8.50 -28.73 -17.84
C ASP A 74 -7.79 -28.96 -16.50
N GLU A 75 -6.93 -29.98 -16.43
CA GLU A 75 -6.26 -30.37 -15.18
C GLU A 75 -5.36 -29.26 -14.63
N THR A 76 -4.72 -28.48 -15.49
CA THR A 76 -3.87 -27.35 -15.08
C THR A 76 -4.71 -26.23 -14.46
N THR A 77 -5.85 -25.91 -15.09
CA THR A 77 -6.81 -24.92 -14.57
C THR A 77 -7.40 -25.39 -13.24
N LYS A 78 -7.79 -26.66 -13.17
CA LYS A 78 -8.33 -27.30 -11.96
C LYS A 78 -7.34 -27.27 -10.81
N GLU A 79 -6.08 -27.68 -11.05
CA GLU A 79 -5.01 -27.64 -10.05
C GLU A 79 -4.75 -26.21 -9.55
N ARG A 80 -4.87 -25.20 -10.41
CA ARG A 80 -4.73 -23.81 -10.01
C ARG A 80 -5.91 -23.33 -9.15
N MET A 81 -7.14 -23.67 -9.56
CA MET A 81 -8.36 -23.28 -8.84
C MET A 81 -8.48 -23.90 -7.45
N THR A 82 -7.79 -25.03 -7.21
CA THR A 82 -7.78 -25.72 -5.92
C THR A 82 -6.75 -25.15 -4.94
N GLN A 83 -5.96 -24.16 -5.32
CA GLN A 83 -4.99 -23.56 -4.40
C GLN A 83 -5.67 -22.60 -3.42
N SER A 84 -5.14 -22.58 -2.19
CA SER A 84 -5.58 -21.64 -1.17
C SER A 84 -5.29 -20.19 -1.60
N ARG A 85 -6.23 -19.29 -1.32
CA ARG A 85 -6.23 -17.93 -1.87
C ARG A 85 -6.93 -16.89 -1.00
N CYS A 86 -6.79 -15.62 -1.37
CA CYS A 86 -7.61 -14.51 -0.87
C CYS A 86 -9.04 -14.56 -1.45
N ALA A 87 -10.02 -14.08 -0.68
CA ALA A 87 -11.44 -14.02 -1.05
C ALA A 87 -11.82 -12.85 -1.96
N MET A 88 -10.93 -11.88 -2.14
CA MET A 88 -11.18 -10.67 -2.93
C MET A 88 -11.28 -11.02 -4.42
N PRO A 89 -12.07 -10.28 -5.22
CA PRO A 89 -12.24 -10.56 -6.64
C PRO A 89 -10.95 -10.30 -7.43
N ASP A 90 -10.66 -11.14 -8.43
CA ASP A 90 -9.52 -10.95 -9.33
C ASP A 90 -9.81 -9.84 -10.36
N LEU A 91 -11.05 -9.79 -10.85
CA LEU A 91 -11.52 -8.83 -11.83
C LEU A 91 -12.65 -7.96 -11.23
N TRP A 92 -12.61 -6.66 -11.51
CA TRP A 92 -13.67 -5.73 -11.17
C TRP A 92 -14.37 -5.30 -12.45
N GLN A 93 -15.67 -5.60 -12.58
CA GLN A 93 -16.43 -5.39 -13.81
C GLN A 93 -15.75 -6.01 -15.05
N GLY A 94 -15.13 -7.18 -14.89
CA GLY A 94 -14.48 -7.92 -15.97
C GLY A 94 -13.11 -7.38 -16.42
N VAL A 95 -12.53 -6.40 -15.71
CA VAL A 95 -11.19 -5.84 -16.01
C VAL A 95 -10.25 -6.12 -14.84
N ALA A 96 -9.03 -6.59 -15.14
CA ALA A 96 -7.97 -6.71 -14.15
C ALA A 96 -7.56 -5.31 -13.69
N PHE A 97 -7.59 -5.06 -12.39
CA PHE A 97 -7.25 -3.77 -11.82
C PHE A 97 -6.03 -3.92 -10.91
N ALA A 98 -4.89 -3.34 -11.32
CA ALA A 98 -3.77 -3.21 -10.39
C ALA A 98 -4.09 -2.24 -9.24
N ARG A 99 -5.06 -1.32 -9.44
CA ARG A 99 -5.44 -0.23 -8.53
C ARG A 99 -6.93 0.04 -8.57
N THR A 100 -7.57 0.20 -7.41
CA THR A 100 -8.99 0.59 -7.28
C THR A 100 -9.14 2.08 -6.96
N CYS A 101 -8.85 2.47 -5.72
CA CYS A 101 -8.92 3.83 -5.22
C CYS A 101 -7.95 4.02 -4.05
N ALA A 102 -7.70 5.26 -3.66
CA ALA A 102 -6.87 5.58 -2.51
C ALA A 102 -7.73 6.00 -1.31
N TRP A 103 -7.16 5.89 -0.11
CA TRP A 103 -7.69 6.60 1.06
C TRP A 103 -7.71 8.10 0.82
N ASP A 104 -8.71 8.77 1.37
CA ASP A 104 -8.81 10.23 1.39
C ASP A 104 -7.90 10.88 2.44
N ARG A 105 -7.18 10.06 3.22
CA ARG A 105 -6.30 10.44 4.32
C ARG A 105 -5.03 9.62 4.35
N TRP A 106 -4.01 10.20 4.99
CA TRP A 106 -2.67 9.63 5.01
C TRP A 106 -2.30 8.93 6.31
N SER A 107 -3.04 9.21 7.37
CA SER A 107 -2.83 8.60 8.68
C SER A 107 -4.00 7.67 8.97
N LEU A 108 -3.71 6.38 8.96
CA LEU A 108 -4.65 5.31 9.20
C LEU A 108 -4.41 4.74 10.58
N THR A 109 -5.51 4.42 11.26
CA THR A 109 -5.52 3.77 12.56
C THR A 109 -6.00 2.34 12.41
N TYR A 110 -5.38 1.42 13.15
CA TYR A 110 -5.80 0.02 13.15
C TYR A 110 -5.88 -0.54 14.56
N THR A 111 -6.69 -1.57 14.73
CA THR A 111 -6.69 -2.39 15.95
C THR A 111 -6.76 -3.86 15.57
N MET A 112 -6.32 -4.73 16.49
CA MET A 112 -6.38 -6.18 16.34
C MET A 112 -7.30 -6.73 17.42
N ASP A 113 -8.24 -7.59 17.02
CA ASP A 113 -9.13 -8.32 17.90
C ASP A 113 -8.36 -9.46 18.61
N VAL A 114 -9.05 -10.51 19.03
CA VAL A 114 -8.41 -11.72 19.56
C VAL A 114 -7.67 -12.43 18.43
N GLY A 115 -6.44 -12.84 18.71
CA GLY A 115 -5.59 -13.60 17.79
C GLY A 115 -6.00 -15.07 17.70
N THR A 116 -5.29 -15.82 16.86
CA THR A 116 -5.42 -17.28 16.76
C THR A 116 -4.70 -18.01 17.89
N GLU A 117 -5.18 -19.19 18.27
CA GLU A 117 -4.49 -20.09 19.21
C GLU A 117 -3.40 -20.96 18.54
N ASP A 118 -3.29 -20.92 17.22
CA ASP A 118 -2.39 -21.79 16.45
C ASP A 118 -0.90 -21.45 16.61
N THR A 119 -0.58 -20.19 16.90
CA THR A 119 0.79 -19.70 16.90
C THR A 119 1.01 -18.55 17.88
N PHE A 120 2.28 -18.27 18.17
CA PHE A 120 2.69 -17.09 18.94
C PHE A 120 3.40 -16.09 18.03
N GLY A 121 3.08 -14.81 18.18
CA GLY A 121 3.74 -13.71 17.45
C GLY A 121 2.97 -13.21 16.23
N GLU A 122 1.76 -13.71 16.02
CA GLU A 122 0.77 -13.30 15.02
C GLU A 122 0.54 -11.78 15.00
N PHE A 123 0.39 -11.14 16.17
CA PHE A 123 0.26 -9.68 16.23
C PHE A 123 1.53 -8.96 15.77
N GLN A 124 2.71 -9.50 16.07
CA GLN A 124 3.96 -8.91 15.60
C GLN A 124 4.14 -9.10 14.09
N ALA A 125 3.71 -10.23 13.54
CA ALA A 125 3.65 -10.48 12.10
C ALA A 125 2.75 -9.45 11.38
N VAL A 126 1.56 -9.15 11.92
CA VAL A 126 0.70 -8.09 11.37
C VAL A 126 1.37 -6.71 11.43
N ARG A 127 2.04 -6.37 12.55
CA ARG A 127 2.80 -5.12 12.68
C ARG A 127 3.93 -5.01 11.66
N ASN A 128 4.64 -6.11 11.37
CA ASN A 128 5.69 -6.15 10.36
C ASN A 128 5.12 -5.89 8.95
N ALA A 129 3.94 -6.44 8.64
CA ALA A 129 3.25 -6.19 7.38
C ALA A 129 2.87 -4.71 7.21
N PHE A 130 2.32 -4.07 8.26
CA PHE A 130 2.12 -2.61 8.27
C PHE A 130 3.43 -1.84 8.08
N GLY A 131 4.50 -2.24 8.74
CA GLY A 131 5.83 -1.63 8.59
C GLY A 131 6.37 -1.71 7.16
N THR A 132 6.12 -2.83 6.48
CA THR A 132 6.51 -3.04 5.08
C THR A 132 5.79 -2.06 4.14
N TRP A 133 4.47 -1.92 4.29
CA TRP A 133 3.70 -0.93 3.53
C TRP A 133 4.02 0.53 3.90
N ALA A 134 4.30 0.81 5.18
CA ALA A 134 4.73 2.14 5.63
C ALA A 134 6.07 2.57 5.01
N ALA A 135 6.97 1.62 4.72
CA ALA A 135 8.23 1.92 4.02
C ALA A 135 8.03 2.15 2.50
N ALA A 136 6.96 1.59 1.93
CA ALA A 136 6.64 1.70 0.51
C ALA A 136 5.78 2.94 0.16
N THR A 137 5.05 3.47 1.14
CA THR A 137 4.07 4.53 0.98
C THR A 137 4.36 5.73 1.87
N PRO A 138 3.77 6.90 1.60
CA PRO A 138 3.77 8.02 2.55
C PRO A 138 2.76 7.84 3.70
N LEU A 139 2.01 6.73 3.76
CA LEU A 139 1.00 6.50 4.78
C LEU A 139 1.65 6.18 6.13
N THR A 140 0.95 6.55 7.20
CA THR A 140 1.28 6.12 8.55
C THR A 140 0.19 5.23 9.11
N PHE A 141 0.59 4.19 9.84
CA PHE A 141 -0.31 3.28 10.52
C PHE A 141 -0.08 3.39 12.02
N THR A 142 -1.13 3.66 12.78
CA THR A 142 -1.08 3.75 14.25
C THR A 142 -1.97 2.69 14.85
N GLU A 143 -1.40 1.79 15.65
CA GLU A 143 -2.18 0.86 16.46
C GLU A 143 -2.90 1.61 17.58
N VAL A 144 -4.21 1.42 17.69
CA VAL A 144 -5.04 2.02 18.72
C VAL A 144 -5.70 0.95 19.60
N GLY A 145 -6.11 1.35 20.80
CA GLY A 145 -6.82 0.47 21.74
C GLY A 145 -8.12 -0.07 21.14
N ALA A 146 -8.49 -1.29 21.53
CA ALA A 146 -9.67 -1.98 21.01
C ALA A 146 -11.01 -1.25 21.30
N ASP A 147 -11.01 -0.36 22.29
CA ASP A 147 -12.12 0.52 22.71
C ASP A 147 -12.27 1.77 21.83
N GLN A 148 -11.34 2.03 20.92
CA GLN A 148 -11.39 3.15 19.98
C GLN A 148 -12.11 2.79 18.67
N THR A 149 -12.28 3.78 17.79
CA THR A 149 -12.89 3.64 16.46
C THR A 149 -11.82 3.75 15.38
N PRO A 150 -11.10 2.65 15.06
CA PRO A 150 -10.03 2.67 14.07
C PRO A 150 -10.58 2.75 12.64
N ASP A 151 -9.70 3.05 11.68
CA ASP A 151 -9.98 2.91 10.25
C ASP A 151 -10.00 1.44 9.82
N ILE A 152 -9.19 0.58 10.45
CA ILE A 152 -8.99 -0.82 10.08
C ILE A 152 -9.13 -1.72 11.31
N ARG A 153 -9.83 -2.85 11.19
CA ARG A 153 -9.95 -3.86 12.26
C ARG A 153 -9.53 -5.21 11.72
N ILE A 154 -8.54 -5.80 12.39
CA ILE A 154 -7.99 -7.10 12.03
C ILE A 154 -8.49 -8.15 13.03
N GLY A 155 -8.89 -9.33 12.55
CA GLY A 155 -9.32 -10.40 13.44
C GLY A 155 -9.27 -11.79 12.83
N TRP A 156 -9.19 -12.80 13.69
CA TRP A 156 -9.34 -14.20 13.33
C TRP A 156 -10.80 -14.60 13.54
N ARG A 157 -11.44 -15.07 12.48
CA ARG A 157 -12.89 -15.29 12.41
C ARG A 157 -13.21 -16.72 11.97
N PRO A 158 -14.38 -17.26 12.32
CA PRO A 158 -14.88 -18.46 11.70
C PRO A 158 -14.99 -18.31 10.18
N ALA A 159 -14.76 -19.40 9.43
CA ALA A 159 -14.82 -19.39 7.96
C ALA A 159 -16.16 -18.85 7.41
N ASN A 160 -17.27 -19.09 8.11
CA ASN A 160 -18.59 -18.54 7.79
C ASN A 160 -18.76 -17.09 8.28
N ASP A 161 -17.76 -16.26 8.01
CA ASP A 161 -17.75 -14.84 8.33
C ASP A 161 -18.93 -14.12 7.65
N PRO A 162 -19.78 -13.39 8.41
CA PRO A 162 -20.92 -12.68 7.87
C PRO A 162 -20.56 -11.49 6.98
N ASP A 163 -19.36 -10.92 7.11
CA ASP A 163 -18.91 -9.78 6.32
C ASP A 163 -18.60 -10.24 4.89
N HIS A 164 -17.78 -11.29 4.76
CA HIS A 164 -17.49 -11.96 3.49
C HIS A 164 -17.02 -13.38 3.75
N SER A 165 -17.74 -14.38 3.21
CA SER A 165 -17.50 -15.77 3.58
C SER A 165 -16.09 -16.23 3.20
N MET A 166 -15.33 -16.76 4.15
CA MET A 166 -14.07 -17.44 3.91
C MET A 166 -14.24 -18.96 3.85
N VAL A 167 -15.45 -19.47 3.65
CA VAL A 167 -15.64 -20.92 3.53
C VAL A 167 -14.84 -21.40 2.35
N GLY A 168 -14.02 -22.40 2.66
CA GLY A 168 -12.58 -22.32 2.47
C GLY A 168 -11.85 -22.56 1.15
N GLY A 169 -10.68 -23.13 1.38
CA GLY A 169 -9.51 -22.68 0.64
C GLY A 169 -9.23 -21.17 0.73
N ILE A 170 -10.12 -20.38 1.34
CA ILE A 170 -10.00 -18.95 1.45
C ILE A 170 -9.32 -18.68 2.78
N LEU A 171 -8.13 -18.09 2.69
CA LEU A 171 -7.30 -17.85 3.85
C LEU A 171 -7.76 -16.63 4.63
N ALA A 172 -8.15 -15.60 3.89
CA ALA A 172 -8.49 -14.30 4.44
C ALA A 172 -9.29 -13.48 3.42
N HIS A 173 -9.88 -12.40 3.92
CA HIS A 173 -10.36 -11.30 3.11
C HIS A 173 -10.05 -9.96 3.79
N ALA A 174 -10.16 -8.91 2.99
CA ALA A 174 -10.05 -7.54 3.43
C ALA A 174 -11.21 -6.72 2.85
N ASP A 175 -11.03 -5.40 2.83
CA ASP A 175 -11.84 -4.51 2.03
C ASP A 175 -10.93 -3.46 1.40
N PHE A 176 -11.51 -2.61 0.56
CA PHE A 176 -10.81 -1.50 -0.06
C PHE A 176 -11.03 -0.18 0.71
N PRO A 177 -10.31 0.90 0.35
CA PRO A 177 -10.61 2.23 0.88
C PRO A 177 -12.08 2.63 0.67
N PRO A 178 -12.64 3.52 1.51
CA PRO A 178 -14.09 3.79 1.56
C PRO A 178 -14.79 4.07 0.22
N ASN A 179 -14.09 4.70 -0.72
CA ASN A 179 -14.66 5.09 -2.02
C ASN A 179 -14.77 3.93 -3.03
N CYS A 180 -14.19 2.77 -2.72
CA CYS A 180 -14.24 1.58 -3.56
C CYS A 180 -14.46 0.30 -2.75
N SER A 181 -15.00 0.43 -1.53
CA SER A 181 -15.35 -0.68 -0.66
C SER A 181 -16.33 -1.64 -1.31
N ILE A 182 -16.18 -2.93 -1.01
CA ILE A 182 -17.00 -4.00 -1.57
C ILE A 182 -17.57 -4.91 -0.47
N VAL A 183 -16.98 -4.88 0.73
CA VAL A 183 -17.43 -5.68 1.87
C VAL A 183 -18.33 -4.86 2.79
N THR A 184 -17.90 -3.66 3.20
CA THR A 184 -18.68 -2.79 4.09
C THR A 184 -18.67 -1.33 3.66
N THR A 185 -19.80 -0.64 3.83
CA THR A 185 -19.91 0.80 3.54
C THR A 185 -19.39 1.70 4.67
N THR A 186 -19.08 1.15 5.84
CA THR A 186 -18.66 1.91 7.03
C THR A 186 -17.21 1.60 7.43
N LEU A 187 -16.71 2.33 8.43
CA LEU A 187 -15.49 1.98 9.16
C LEU A 187 -15.83 1.19 10.43
N PRO A 188 -14.91 0.37 10.94
CA PRO A 188 -13.59 0.04 10.37
C PRO A 188 -13.71 -0.86 9.12
N LYS A 189 -12.68 -0.83 8.26
CA LYS A 189 -12.50 -1.81 7.18
C LYS A 189 -11.98 -3.13 7.75
N PRO A 190 -12.61 -4.27 7.43
CA PRO A 190 -12.20 -5.57 7.96
C PRO A 190 -10.92 -6.06 7.28
N VAL A 191 -10.10 -6.76 8.05
CA VAL A 191 -9.14 -7.75 7.56
C VAL A 191 -9.35 -8.99 8.41
N HIS A 192 -9.93 -10.03 7.84
CA HIS A 192 -10.27 -11.23 8.58
C HIS A 192 -9.54 -12.45 8.04
N PHE A 193 -8.99 -13.24 8.96
CA PHE A 193 -8.31 -14.49 8.72
C PHE A 193 -9.25 -15.65 9.09
N ASP A 194 -9.31 -16.70 8.28
CA ASP A 194 -10.07 -17.90 8.60
C ASP A 194 -9.35 -18.73 9.67
N ASP A 195 -9.94 -18.78 10.85
CA ASP A 195 -9.43 -19.49 12.03
C ASP A 195 -10.12 -20.86 12.25
N THR A 196 -10.84 -21.37 11.24
CA THR A 196 -11.57 -22.64 11.31
C THR A 196 -11.02 -23.71 10.37
N GLU A 197 -10.69 -23.38 9.11
CA GLU A 197 -10.27 -24.38 8.13
C GLU A 197 -8.75 -24.42 7.91
N HIS A 198 -8.02 -23.45 8.45
CA HIS A 198 -6.60 -23.23 8.17
C HIS A 198 -5.78 -23.16 9.46
N ALA A 199 -4.55 -23.70 9.39
CA ALA A 199 -3.58 -23.60 10.48
C ALA A 199 -2.66 -22.40 10.23
N TRP A 200 -2.47 -21.56 11.24
CA TRP A 200 -1.62 -20.37 11.16
C TRP A 200 -0.23 -20.58 11.78
N SER A 201 0.75 -19.86 11.25
CA SER A 201 2.11 -19.88 11.75
C SER A 201 2.80 -18.54 11.53
N VAL A 202 3.89 -18.29 12.27
CA VAL A 202 4.84 -17.23 11.94
C VAL A 202 6.08 -17.89 11.34
N GLY A 203 6.19 -17.82 10.01
CA GLY A 203 7.28 -18.39 9.21
C GLY A 203 6.83 -19.55 8.31
N ALA A 204 7.80 -20.15 7.60
CA ALA A 204 7.55 -21.26 6.69
C ALA A 204 7.40 -22.58 7.46
N VAL A 205 6.17 -22.91 7.88
CA VAL A 205 5.86 -24.17 8.57
C VAL A 205 5.01 -25.08 7.69
N ALA A 206 5.46 -26.32 7.49
CA ALA A 206 4.76 -27.28 6.63
C ALA A 206 3.30 -27.47 7.08
N GLY A 207 2.36 -27.31 6.15
CA GLY A 207 0.93 -27.46 6.40
C GLY A 207 0.24 -26.27 7.04
N ALA A 208 0.96 -25.18 7.36
CA ALA A 208 0.40 -23.95 7.91
C ALA A 208 0.65 -22.75 6.99
N PHE A 209 -0.16 -21.70 7.13
CA PHE A 209 -0.02 -20.45 6.41
C PHE A 209 0.68 -19.40 7.28
N ASP A 210 1.57 -18.64 6.66
CA ASP A 210 2.32 -17.60 7.34
C ASP A 210 1.46 -16.34 7.53
N VAL A 211 1.25 -15.94 8.79
CA VAL A 211 0.43 -14.77 9.14
C VAL A 211 0.95 -13.49 8.47
N GLU A 212 2.27 -13.25 8.48
CA GLU A 212 2.83 -12.01 7.91
C GLU A 212 2.64 -11.96 6.39
N THR A 213 2.75 -13.10 5.71
CA THR A 213 2.53 -13.20 4.26
C THR A 213 1.08 -12.87 3.90
N VAL A 214 0.11 -13.48 4.58
CA VAL A 214 -1.31 -13.22 4.30
C VAL A 214 -1.69 -11.80 4.73
N ALA A 215 -1.25 -11.34 5.91
CA ALA A 215 -1.47 -9.95 6.35
C ALA A 215 -0.91 -8.93 5.35
N LEU A 216 0.29 -9.16 4.81
CA LEU A 216 0.89 -8.24 3.84
C LEU A 216 0.05 -8.15 2.56
N HIS A 217 -0.49 -9.27 2.09
CA HIS A 217 -1.41 -9.31 0.96
C HIS A 217 -2.73 -8.56 1.24
N GLU A 218 -3.41 -8.91 2.33
CA GLU A 218 -4.70 -8.30 2.69
C GLU A 218 -4.58 -6.79 2.95
N LEU A 219 -3.47 -6.35 3.54
CA LEU A 219 -3.20 -4.93 3.70
C LEU A 219 -2.98 -4.21 2.36
N GLY A 220 -2.56 -4.89 1.30
CA GLY A 220 -2.53 -4.30 -0.03
C GLY A 220 -3.92 -3.92 -0.54
N HIS A 221 -4.95 -4.75 -0.27
CA HIS A 221 -6.34 -4.40 -0.55
C HIS A 221 -6.82 -3.22 0.27
N ILE A 222 -6.47 -3.16 1.56
CA ILE A 222 -6.73 -1.99 2.40
C ILE A 222 -6.12 -0.72 1.79
N LEU A 223 -5.00 -0.83 1.07
CA LEU A 223 -4.36 0.29 0.37
C LEU A 223 -4.91 0.56 -1.03
N GLY A 224 -5.89 -0.21 -1.48
CA GLY A 224 -6.56 -0.03 -2.78
C GLY A 224 -5.89 -0.76 -3.94
N LEU A 225 -5.10 -1.80 -3.65
CA LEU A 225 -4.52 -2.67 -4.68
C LEU A 225 -5.45 -3.84 -4.98
N GLY A 226 -5.66 -4.14 -6.25
CA GLY A 226 -6.27 -5.41 -6.65
C GLY A 226 -5.27 -6.55 -6.67
N HIS A 227 -5.75 -7.72 -7.05
CA HIS A 227 -4.86 -8.85 -7.30
C HIS A 227 -3.95 -8.62 -8.51
N SER A 228 -2.73 -9.13 -8.41
CA SER A 228 -1.74 -9.11 -9.48
C SER A 228 -1.67 -10.47 -10.19
N SER A 229 -1.56 -10.43 -11.52
CA SER A 229 -1.23 -11.61 -12.33
C SER A 229 0.28 -11.93 -12.30
N VAL A 230 1.13 -11.00 -11.83
CA VAL A 230 2.58 -11.17 -11.84
C VAL A 230 3.02 -12.24 -10.85
N ALA A 231 3.64 -13.30 -11.37
CA ALA A 231 4.16 -14.38 -10.54
C ALA A 231 5.15 -13.86 -9.49
N GLY A 232 4.92 -14.21 -8.22
CA GLY A 232 5.76 -13.80 -7.10
C GLY A 232 5.40 -12.45 -6.47
N ALA A 233 4.54 -11.64 -7.09
CA ALA A 233 4.00 -10.43 -6.46
C ALA A 233 3.29 -10.77 -5.15
N VAL A 234 3.38 -9.87 -4.16
CA VAL A 234 2.65 -10.00 -2.89
C VAL A 234 1.16 -10.05 -3.17
N MET A 235 0.68 -9.22 -4.09
CA MET A 235 -0.74 -9.18 -4.50
C MET A 235 -1.20 -10.34 -5.38
N GLN A 236 -0.37 -11.37 -5.63
CA GLN A 236 -0.84 -12.58 -6.28
C GLN A 236 -1.84 -13.32 -5.35
N PRO A 237 -3.03 -13.73 -5.82
CA PRO A 237 -4.12 -14.16 -4.95
C PRO A 237 -3.90 -15.48 -4.22
N THR A 238 -3.01 -16.34 -4.73
CA THR A 238 -2.79 -17.70 -4.22
C THR A 238 -1.46 -17.80 -3.46
N ILE A 239 -1.43 -18.62 -2.42
CA ILE A 239 -0.20 -18.97 -1.71
C ILE A 239 -0.23 -20.43 -1.26
N ALA A 240 0.91 -21.11 -1.30
CA ALA A 240 1.04 -22.49 -0.83
C ALA A 240 1.36 -22.52 0.68
N PRO A 241 0.83 -23.49 1.44
CA PRO A 241 1.20 -23.66 2.85
C PRO A 241 2.70 -23.99 2.99
N GLY A 242 3.30 -23.58 4.10
CA GLY A 242 4.74 -23.76 4.36
C GLY A 242 5.66 -22.88 3.53
N THR A 243 5.14 -21.79 2.97
CA THR A 243 5.93 -20.79 2.23
C THR A 243 5.77 -19.41 2.86
N THR A 244 6.71 -18.51 2.56
CA THR A 244 6.62 -17.09 2.94
C THR A 244 6.77 -16.20 1.71
N LYS A 245 6.04 -15.09 1.69
CA LYS A 245 6.12 -14.03 0.67
C LYS A 245 5.93 -12.67 1.34
N ARG A 246 7.03 -12.13 1.87
CA ARG A 246 7.05 -10.93 2.74
C ARG A 246 7.80 -9.73 2.14
N SER A 247 8.16 -9.81 0.86
CA SER A 247 8.93 -8.75 0.19
C SER A 247 8.15 -8.24 -1.00
N LEU A 248 7.89 -6.92 -0.99
CA LEU A 248 7.21 -6.26 -2.10
C LEU A 248 8.06 -6.36 -3.37
N THR A 249 7.42 -6.75 -4.47
CA THR A 249 8.00 -6.69 -5.81
C THR A 249 7.83 -5.29 -6.40
N ASN A 250 8.45 -5.04 -7.56
CA ASN A 250 8.24 -3.79 -8.27
C ASN A 250 6.78 -3.59 -8.69
N ASP A 251 6.06 -4.67 -9.01
CA ASP A 251 4.63 -4.60 -9.34
C ASP A 251 3.80 -4.08 -8.16
N ASP A 252 4.06 -4.59 -6.94
CA ASP A 252 3.40 -4.14 -5.72
C ASP A 252 3.74 -2.66 -5.40
N ILE A 253 5.01 -2.27 -5.59
CA ILE A 253 5.48 -0.89 -5.36
C ILE A 253 4.88 0.09 -6.38
N ASP A 254 4.87 -0.26 -7.66
CA ASP A 254 4.34 0.58 -8.73
C ASP A 254 2.82 0.72 -8.59
N GLY A 255 2.12 -0.35 -8.21
CA GLY A 255 0.71 -0.32 -7.85
C GLY A 255 0.42 0.67 -6.71
N VAL A 256 1.11 0.53 -5.58
CA VAL A 256 0.80 1.34 -4.39
C VAL A 256 1.23 2.80 -4.54
N THR A 257 2.36 3.06 -5.20
CA THR A 257 2.80 4.44 -5.49
C THR A 257 1.90 5.10 -6.53
N GLY A 258 1.24 4.33 -7.38
CA GLY A 258 0.20 4.81 -8.27
C GLY A 258 -1.06 5.30 -7.55
N ASN A 259 -1.37 4.79 -6.34
CA ASN A 259 -2.45 5.29 -5.49
C ASN A 259 -1.98 6.44 -4.58
N TYR A 260 -0.74 6.37 -4.10
CA TYR A 260 -0.15 7.34 -3.17
C TYR A 260 1.12 7.95 -3.78
N PRO A 261 0.97 8.86 -4.77
CA PRO A 261 2.10 9.39 -5.51
C PRO A 261 3.03 10.21 -4.61
N THR A 262 4.31 9.86 -4.71
CA THR A 262 5.41 10.59 -4.05
C THR A 262 6.43 11.02 -5.09
N GLN A 263 7.00 12.20 -4.90
CA GLN A 263 8.16 12.63 -5.64
C GLN A 263 9.42 12.21 -4.91
N SER A 264 10.23 11.37 -5.55
CA SER A 264 11.56 11.00 -5.07
C SER A 264 12.64 11.96 -5.55
N GLY A 265 13.86 11.80 -5.03
CA GLY A 265 15.02 12.60 -5.43
C GLY A 265 15.25 13.82 -4.54
N TRP A 266 14.45 14.04 -3.50
CA TRP A 266 14.71 15.07 -2.50
C TRP A 266 15.89 14.67 -1.61
N ARG A 267 16.71 15.65 -1.25
CA ARG A 267 17.99 15.46 -0.59
C ARG A 267 18.17 16.48 0.51
N TRP A 268 18.80 16.03 1.58
CA TRP A 268 19.30 16.89 2.63
C TRP A 268 20.68 17.43 2.25
N CYS A 269 20.90 18.71 2.53
CA CYS A 269 22.19 19.37 2.33
C CYS A 269 22.88 19.64 3.66
N ASN A 270 24.00 18.96 3.92
CA ASN A 270 24.79 19.10 5.15
C ASN A 270 25.35 20.52 5.42
N LYS A 271 25.43 21.39 4.40
CA LYS A 271 25.95 22.76 4.55
C LYS A 271 24.91 23.73 5.11
N CYS A 272 23.65 23.63 4.66
CA CYS A 272 22.58 24.56 5.01
C CYS A 272 21.42 23.90 5.76
N GLN A 273 21.49 22.60 5.97
CA GLN A 273 20.47 21.73 6.56
C GLN A 273 19.14 21.70 5.78
N GLY A 274 19.08 22.35 4.61
CA GLY A 274 17.86 22.46 3.82
C GLY A 274 17.57 21.22 2.99
N LEU A 275 16.28 21.00 2.72
CA LEU A 275 15.82 20.00 1.75
C LEU A 275 15.83 20.61 0.33
N TYR A 276 16.43 19.91 -0.62
CA TYR A 276 16.51 20.34 -2.02
C TYR A 276 16.27 19.20 -3.00
N PHE A 277 15.87 19.54 -4.23
CA PHE A 277 15.62 18.57 -5.30
C PHE A 277 16.94 18.16 -5.96
N GLY A 278 17.41 16.97 -5.62
CA GLY A 278 18.71 16.40 -6.02
C GLY A 278 18.97 16.35 -7.53
N PRO A 279 18.01 15.93 -8.37
CA PRO A 279 18.22 15.83 -9.82
C PRO A 279 18.64 17.14 -10.50
N GLN A 280 18.42 18.29 -9.87
CA GLN A 280 18.74 19.61 -10.42
C GLN A 280 19.88 20.30 -9.63
N VAL A 281 20.76 19.54 -9.00
CA VAL A 281 21.82 20.09 -8.13
C VAL A 281 22.73 21.11 -8.82
N SER A 282 23.02 20.95 -10.12
CA SER A 282 23.87 21.89 -10.89
C SER A 282 23.25 23.27 -11.04
N ALA A 283 21.92 23.37 -11.03
CA ALA A 283 21.17 24.62 -11.11
C ALA A 283 20.71 25.11 -9.71
N SER A 284 21.15 24.46 -8.64
CA SER A 284 20.70 24.79 -7.28
C SER A 284 21.47 25.95 -6.67
N SER A 285 20.86 26.60 -5.67
CA SER A 285 21.50 27.70 -4.93
C SER A 285 21.44 27.40 -3.43
N CYS A 286 22.59 27.25 -2.80
CA CYS A 286 22.72 26.95 -1.39
C CYS A 286 22.92 28.24 -0.56
N PRO A 287 22.23 28.40 0.58
CA PRO A 287 22.47 29.51 1.51
C PRO A 287 23.90 29.60 2.03
N ALA A 288 24.63 28.47 2.06
CA ALA A 288 26.04 28.41 2.45
C ALA A 288 27.00 28.82 1.30
N GLY A 289 26.45 29.25 0.15
CA GLY A 289 27.20 29.57 -1.07
C GLY A 289 27.29 28.38 -2.04
N SER A 290 27.40 28.72 -3.34
CA SER A 290 27.46 27.76 -4.46
C SER A 290 26.21 26.86 -4.57
N THR A 291 26.32 25.74 -5.29
CA THR A 291 25.29 24.71 -5.39
C THR A 291 25.20 23.86 -4.11
N HIS A 292 24.07 23.17 -3.90
CA HIS A 292 23.95 22.19 -2.81
C HIS A 292 24.97 21.04 -2.94
N THR A 293 25.29 20.40 -1.82
CA THR A 293 26.19 19.24 -1.78
C THR A 293 25.58 18.08 -2.58
N PRO A 294 26.23 17.54 -3.62
CA PRO A 294 25.72 16.43 -4.41
C PRO A 294 25.33 15.23 -3.55
N PRO A 295 24.29 14.46 -3.94
CA PRO A 295 23.78 13.34 -3.14
C PRO A 295 24.86 12.35 -2.69
N ALA A 296 25.78 12.00 -3.60
CA ALA A 296 26.88 11.06 -3.35
C ALA A 296 27.91 11.56 -2.31
N GLN A 297 27.86 12.84 -1.94
CA GLN A 297 28.84 13.50 -1.06
C GLN A 297 28.21 14.04 0.24
N SER A 298 26.88 13.97 0.39
CA SER A 298 26.18 14.57 1.52
C SER A 298 25.85 13.58 2.63
N GLY A 299 25.91 12.27 2.40
CA GLY A 299 25.37 11.26 3.31
C GLY A 299 23.84 11.33 3.42
N SER A 300 23.17 12.04 2.50
CA SER A 300 21.72 12.19 2.46
C SER A 300 21.04 10.91 2.00
N GLY A 301 19.96 10.53 2.68
CA GLY A 301 18.98 9.58 2.14
C GLY A 301 18.26 10.12 0.89
N ASN A 302 17.38 9.30 0.31
CA ASN A 302 16.44 9.71 -0.73
C ASN A 302 15.07 9.99 -0.11
N TYR A 303 14.72 11.26 0.03
CA TYR A 303 13.45 11.65 0.63
C TYR A 303 12.32 11.58 -0.41
N LEU A 304 11.15 11.15 0.06
CA LEU A 304 9.93 11.00 -0.73
C LEU A 304 8.93 12.05 -0.24
N LEU A 305 8.50 12.95 -1.11
CA LEU A 305 7.47 13.94 -0.77
C LEU A 305 6.14 13.57 -1.42
N ALA A 306 5.12 13.37 -0.59
CA ALA A 306 3.74 13.22 -1.06
C ALA A 306 3.32 14.44 -1.89
N HIS A 307 2.67 14.21 -3.03
CA HIS A 307 2.18 15.30 -3.89
C HIS A 307 0.80 15.03 -4.45
N ASN A 308 0.01 16.10 -4.63
CA ASN A 308 -1.29 16.10 -5.35
C ASN A 308 -2.40 15.22 -4.72
N LEU A 309 -2.42 15.05 -3.40
CA LEU A 309 -3.49 14.35 -2.68
C LEU A 309 -4.11 15.26 -1.60
N PRO A 310 -5.36 14.99 -1.15
CA PRO A 310 -6.10 15.85 -0.23
C PRO A 310 -5.37 16.12 1.09
N VAL A 311 -5.64 17.28 1.68
CA VAL A 311 -5.11 17.67 2.98
C VAL A 311 -5.90 16.95 4.06
N THR A 312 -5.21 16.22 4.94
CA THR A 312 -5.86 15.60 6.09
C THR A 312 -5.21 16.00 7.39
N THR A 313 -5.93 15.78 8.49
CA THR A 313 -5.44 16.01 9.85
C THR A 313 -4.05 15.39 10.04
N GLY A 314 -3.12 16.15 10.63
CA GLY A 314 -1.72 15.72 10.82
C GLY A 314 -0.79 15.97 9.63
N TRP A 315 -1.28 16.54 8.52
CA TRP A 315 -0.48 16.93 7.37
C TRP A 315 -0.62 18.42 7.07
N GLN A 316 0.47 19.02 6.62
CA GLN A 316 0.48 20.39 6.12
C GLN A 316 0.78 20.38 4.62
N SER A 317 -0.17 20.87 3.82
CA SER A 317 -0.01 21.06 2.39
C SER A 317 0.59 22.42 2.06
N GLU A 318 0.51 22.83 0.80
CA GLU A 318 1.01 24.12 0.34
C GLU A 318 2.54 24.24 0.38
N TRP A 319 3.26 23.12 0.52
CA TRP A 319 4.69 23.08 0.27
C TRP A 319 4.98 23.10 -1.22
N ARG A 320 6.05 23.78 -1.59
CA ARG A 320 6.35 24.16 -2.97
C ARG A 320 7.83 24.00 -3.25
N TRP A 321 8.11 23.54 -4.46
CA TRP A 321 9.45 23.54 -5.04
C TRP A 321 9.73 24.88 -5.71
N CYS A 322 10.92 25.43 -5.46
CA CYS A 322 11.41 26.63 -6.12
C CYS A 322 12.40 26.27 -7.22
N ASN A 323 12.06 26.52 -8.48
CA ASN A 323 12.93 26.24 -9.64
C ASN A 323 14.23 27.06 -9.68
N LYS A 324 14.35 28.15 -8.91
CA LYS A 324 15.58 28.96 -8.85
C LYS A 324 16.65 28.37 -7.92
N CYS A 325 16.23 27.87 -6.75
CA CYS A 325 17.16 27.37 -5.74
C CYS A 325 17.09 25.87 -5.54
N GLN A 326 16.09 25.20 -6.13
CA GLN A 326 15.77 23.78 -5.97
C GLN A 326 15.30 23.39 -4.56
N GLY A 327 15.09 24.35 -3.66
CA GLY A 327 14.66 24.13 -2.29
C GLY A 327 13.15 23.98 -2.14
N LEU A 328 12.74 23.29 -1.07
CA LEU A 328 11.34 23.23 -0.62
C LEU A 328 11.00 24.40 0.30
N PHE A 329 9.88 25.08 0.05
CA PHE A 329 9.40 26.19 0.86
C PHE A 329 7.88 26.14 1.08
N PHE A 330 7.42 26.79 2.14
CA PHE A 330 6.00 26.92 2.46
C PHE A 330 5.37 28.05 1.64
N GLY A 331 4.50 27.67 0.71
CA GLY A 331 3.93 28.53 -0.34
C GLY A 331 3.05 29.70 0.11
N PRO A 332 2.18 29.59 1.14
CA PRO A 332 1.20 30.63 1.46
C PRO A 332 1.81 31.98 1.84
N GLN A 333 3.09 31.99 2.25
CA GLN A 333 3.81 33.20 2.66
C GLN A 333 4.95 33.57 1.70
N VAL A 334 4.80 33.27 0.40
CA VAL A 334 5.84 33.50 -0.61
C VAL A 334 6.32 34.96 -0.69
N SER A 335 5.45 35.95 -0.45
CA SER A 335 5.82 37.38 -0.49
C SER A 335 6.79 37.79 0.62
N ALA A 336 6.79 37.07 1.75
CA ALA A 336 7.70 37.29 2.87
C ALA A 336 8.91 36.34 2.84
N SER A 337 9.03 35.51 1.80
CA SER A 337 10.08 34.50 1.72
C SER A 337 11.43 35.06 1.26
N SER A 338 12.51 34.33 1.56
CA SER A 338 13.86 34.67 1.13
C SER A 338 14.47 33.49 0.39
N CYS A 339 14.78 33.67 -0.89
CA CYS A 339 15.33 32.64 -1.75
C CYS A 339 16.86 32.73 -1.79
N PRO A 340 17.60 31.61 -1.68
CA PRO A 340 19.06 31.60 -1.82
C PRO A 340 19.55 32.14 -3.18
N ALA A 341 18.72 32.05 -4.23
CA ALA A 341 19.01 32.56 -5.56
C ALA A 341 18.68 34.07 -5.72
N GLY A 342 18.29 34.74 -4.63
CA GLY A 342 17.86 36.13 -4.62
C GLY A 342 16.35 36.32 -4.66
N SER A 343 15.90 37.43 -4.05
CA SER A 343 14.49 37.83 -3.90
C SER A 343 13.65 36.77 -3.18
N THR A 344 12.33 36.76 -3.41
CA THR A 344 11.40 35.77 -2.89
C THR A 344 11.46 34.45 -3.69
N HIS A 345 10.95 33.35 -3.13
CA HIS A 345 10.77 32.10 -3.89
C HIS A 345 9.83 32.30 -5.09
N THR A 346 9.99 31.48 -6.13
CA THR A 346 9.12 31.52 -7.31
C THR A 346 7.70 31.13 -6.90
N PRO A 347 6.67 31.96 -7.18
CA PRO A 347 5.29 31.62 -6.88
C PRO A 347 4.87 30.28 -7.53
N PRO A 348 3.99 29.50 -6.88
CA PRO A 348 3.59 28.16 -7.35
C PRO A 348 3.13 28.12 -8.81
N ALA A 349 2.31 29.11 -9.21
CA ALA A 349 1.77 29.21 -10.57
C ALA A 349 2.85 29.43 -11.65
N GLN A 350 4.07 29.79 -11.26
CA GLN A 350 5.18 30.15 -12.16
C GLN A 350 6.36 29.19 -12.04
N SER A 351 6.38 28.30 -11.04
CA SER A 351 7.51 27.38 -10.81
C SER A 351 7.35 26.03 -11.50
N GLY A 352 6.13 25.64 -11.89
CA GLY A 352 5.83 24.26 -12.29
C GLY A 352 5.83 23.27 -11.10
N SER A 353 5.85 23.78 -9.87
CA SER A 353 5.80 22.97 -8.65
C SER A 353 4.47 22.25 -8.51
N GLY A 354 4.51 20.98 -8.10
CA GLY A 354 3.36 20.30 -7.50
C GLY A 354 2.97 20.89 -6.15
N ASN A 355 1.84 20.40 -5.59
CA ASN A 355 1.46 20.68 -4.21
C ASN A 355 1.95 19.56 -3.31
N TYR A 356 2.99 19.82 -2.53
CA TYR A 356 3.54 18.83 -1.61
C TYR A 356 2.86 18.94 -0.25
N SER A 357 2.67 17.77 0.37
CA SER A 357 2.16 17.65 1.73
C SER A 357 3.23 16.99 2.60
N LEU A 358 3.48 17.58 3.77
CA LEU A 358 4.42 17.04 4.75
C LEU A 358 3.66 16.64 6.02
N MET A 359 4.08 15.54 6.65
CA MET A 359 3.60 15.18 7.98
C MET A 359 3.98 16.28 8.97
N HIS A 360 3.02 16.73 9.76
CA HIS A 360 3.16 17.85 10.68
C HIS A 360 2.68 17.46 12.09
N ASN A 361 3.55 17.66 13.08
CA ASN A 361 3.38 17.24 14.47
C ASN A 361 3.16 15.73 14.65
N ALA A 362 3.64 14.92 13.71
CA ALA A 362 3.61 13.47 13.80
C ALA A 362 4.82 12.92 14.60
N GLY A 363 4.63 11.76 15.23
CA GLY A 363 5.71 10.96 15.80
C GLY A 363 6.63 10.36 14.72
N THR A 364 7.79 9.84 15.13
CA THR A 364 8.71 9.17 14.21
C THR A 364 8.23 7.74 13.94
N ALA A 365 7.92 7.39 12.68
CA ALA A 365 7.67 6.01 12.26
C ALA A 365 8.93 5.38 11.62
N PRO A 366 9.03 4.04 11.53
CA PRO A 366 10.11 3.38 10.79
C PRO A 366 10.22 3.91 9.35
N GLY A 367 11.44 4.18 8.89
CA GLY A 367 11.69 4.75 7.55
C GLY A 367 11.42 6.27 7.44
N GLN A 368 11.10 6.94 8.55
CA GLN A 368 10.93 8.39 8.59
C GLN A 368 12.04 9.07 9.38
N GLN A 369 12.42 10.25 8.91
CA GLN A 369 13.27 11.17 9.65
C GLN A 369 12.40 12.32 10.14
N SER A 370 12.24 12.42 11.46
CA SER A 370 11.62 13.56 12.14
C SER A 370 12.63 14.69 12.34
N ASN A 371 12.30 15.73 13.12
CA ASN A 371 13.16 16.89 13.37
C ASN A 371 13.37 17.85 12.19
N TRP A 372 12.52 17.76 11.17
CA TRP A 372 12.42 18.83 10.19
C TRP A 372 11.62 20.00 10.76
N ARG A 373 12.02 21.21 10.37
CA ARG A 373 11.48 22.48 10.87
C ARG A 373 11.23 23.44 9.72
N TRP A 374 10.22 24.27 9.92
CA TRP A 374 9.94 25.41 9.07
C TRP A 374 10.60 26.67 9.63
N CYS A 375 11.28 27.41 8.78
CA CYS A 375 11.84 28.70 9.13
C CYS A 375 10.94 29.83 8.62
N ASN A 376 10.34 30.62 9.52
CA ASN A 376 9.47 31.74 9.17
C ASN A 376 10.19 32.92 8.49
N LYS A 377 11.52 32.93 8.44
CA LYS A 377 12.30 34.00 7.77
C LYS A 377 12.46 33.75 6.28
N CYS A 378 12.75 32.50 5.90
CA CYS A 378 12.95 32.12 4.50
C CYS A 378 11.79 31.31 3.91
N MET A 379 10.87 30.84 4.75
CA MET A 379 9.83 29.86 4.45
C MET A 379 10.34 28.46 4.10
N GLY A 380 11.66 28.23 4.18
CA GLY A 380 12.27 26.95 3.84
C GLY A 380 12.11 25.89 4.92
N LEU A 381 12.14 24.62 4.48
CA LEU A 381 12.27 23.46 5.36
C LEU A 381 13.75 23.19 5.64
N TYR A 382 14.11 22.99 6.91
CA TYR A 382 15.47 22.62 7.32
C TYR A 382 15.44 21.52 8.38
N PHE A 383 16.48 20.70 8.41
CA PHE A 383 16.68 19.67 9.43
C PHE A 383 17.31 20.30 10.66
N GLU A 384 16.66 20.19 11.82
CA GLU A 384 17.20 20.67 13.09
C GLU A 384 18.11 19.59 13.69
N ASP A 385 19.39 19.67 13.34
CA ASP A 385 20.47 18.92 14.00
C ASP A 385 21.19 19.76 15.07
N ASN A 386 22.30 19.25 15.58
CA ASN A 386 23.15 19.95 16.55
C ASN A 386 24.01 21.08 15.94
N VAL A 387 23.79 21.51 14.69
CA VAL A 387 24.50 22.66 14.12
C VAL A 387 23.96 23.94 14.75
N ALA A 388 24.84 24.67 15.44
CA ALA A 388 24.45 25.81 16.29
C ALA A 388 23.68 26.93 15.53
N SER A 389 23.94 27.09 14.23
CA SER A 389 23.32 28.13 13.39
C SER A 389 23.47 27.83 11.88
N PRO A 390 22.69 26.90 11.30
CA PRO A 390 22.76 26.60 9.87
C PRO A 390 22.36 27.82 9.01
N PRO A 391 23.10 28.13 7.93
CA PRO A 391 22.86 29.33 7.11
C PRO A 391 21.43 29.46 6.57
N CYS A 392 20.83 30.62 6.82
CA CYS A 392 19.50 31.00 6.34
C CYS A 392 19.60 31.99 5.17
N PRO A 393 18.78 31.85 4.11
CA PRO A 393 18.70 32.84 3.03
C PRO A 393 18.40 34.27 3.48
N ALA A 394 17.67 34.43 4.59
CA ALA A 394 17.31 35.74 5.15
C ALA A 394 18.46 36.38 5.96
N GLY A 395 19.64 35.74 6.00
CA GLY A 395 20.77 36.14 6.83
C GLY A 395 20.79 35.44 8.20
N GLY A 396 21.99 35.22 8.72
CA GLY A 396 22.21 34.49 9.97
C GLY A 396 21.76 33.03 9.89
N GLY A 397 21.30 32.48 11.02
CA GLY A 397 20.81 31.12 11.14
C GLY A 397 19.29 30.99 10.94
N HIS A 398 18.84 29.78 10.57
CA HIS A 398 17.41 29.46 10.54
C HIS A 398 16.73 29.76 11.88
N ALA A 399 15.49 30.21 11.84
CA ALA A 399 14.70 30.48 13.04
C ALA A 399 14.36 29.15 13.73
N ARG A 400 14.77 29.02 14.99
CA ARG A 400 14.48 27.85 15.82
C ARG A 400 12.98 27.74 16.12
N PRO A 401 12.45 26.57 16.53
CA PRO A 401 11.03 26.36 16.79
C PRO A 401 10.41 27.39 17.75
N SER A 402 11.14 27.76 18.81
CA SER A 402 10.73 28.79 19.78
C SER A 402 10.61 30.20 19.19
N GLN A 403 11.20 30.45 18.01
CA GLN A 403 11.20 31.73 17.31
C GLN A 403 10.26 31.74 16.10
N SER A 404 10.08 30.58 15.45
CA SER A 404 9.26 30.45 14.25
C SER A 404 7.83 29.99 14.50
N GLY A 405 7.55 29.38 15.66
CA GLY A 405 6.31 28.65 15.87
C GLY A 405 6.21 27.37 15.04
N SER A 406 7.34 26.89 14.50
CA SER A 406 7.37 25.65 13.72
C SER A 406 6.95 24.45 14.55
N GLY A 407 6.05 23.64 14.00
CA GLY A 407 5.87 22.27 14.43
C GLY A 407 7.03 21.35 14.01
N ASN A 408 6.87 20.07 14.30
CA ASN A 408 7.80 19.02 13.88
C ASN A 408 7.33 18.39 12.57
N TYR A 409 8.18 18.37 11.55
CA TYR A 409 7.89 17.65 10.32
C TYR A 409 8.67 16.34 10.26
N ALA A 410 8.04 15.32 9.66
CA ALA A 410 8.65 14.03 9.40
C ALA A 410 8.62 13.76 7.89
N LEU A 411 9.76 13.32 7.35
CA LEU A 411 9.89 12.97 5.93
C LEU A 411 10.24 11.49 5.81
N VAL A 412 9.55 10.78 4.91
CA VAL A 412 9.93 9.42 4.53
C VAL A 412 11.24 9.47 3.75
N HIS A 413 12.18 8.59 4.07
CA HIS A 413 13.41 8.43 3.31
C HIS A 413 13.77 6.96 3.09
N ARG A 414 14.35 6.67 1.94
CA ARG A 414 14.98 5.37 1.66
C ARG A 414 16.49 5.49 1.80
N ALA A 415 17.13 4.48 2.38
CA ALA A 415 18.59 4.35 2.37
C ALA A 415 19.04 4.25 0.90
N SER A 416 20.08 5.02 0.54
CA SER A 416 20.69 4.96 -0.79
C SER A 416 21.45 3.67 -1.02
#